data_AF-A0A1D3RLY4-F1
#
_entry.id   AF-A0A1D3RLY4-F1
#
_cell.length_a   1.000
_cell.length_b   1.000
_cell.length_c   1.000
_cell.angle_alpha   90.00
_cell.angle_beta   90.00
_cell.angle_gamma   90.00
#
_symmetry.space_group_name_H-M   'P 1'
#
loop_
_entity.id
_entity.type
_entity.pdbx_description
1 polymer ?
#
loop_
_entity_poly.entity_id
_entity_poly.type
_entity_poly.pdbx_seq_one_letter_code
_entity_poly.pdbx_strand_id
1 'polypeptide(L)' 'MNKISDEERKKILESPPIGTWVLMLSVGGGMVVAWLFLYYGVFLSRGMIN' A
#
# COMPACT_ATOMS: atom_id res chain seq x y z
N MET A 1 -28.49 0.06 13.76
CA MET A 1 -28.01 -0.05 12.37
C MET A 1 -28.71 1.01 11.55
N ASN A 2 -27.98 2.01 11.05
CA ASN A 2 -28.54 2.99 10.12
C ASN A 2 -28.98 2.25 8.84
N LYS A 3 -30.25 2.41 8.45
CA LYS A 3 -30.75 1.91 7.18
C LYS A 3 -30.21 2.83 6.08
N ILE A 4 -29.15 2.38 5.42
CA ILE A 4 -28.60 3.04 4.23
C ILE A 4 -29.65 2.90 3.11
N SER A 5 -29.90 3.96 2.36
CA SER A 5 -30.84 3.90 1.23
C SER A 5 -30.27 3.09 0.06
N ASP A 6 -31.11 2.55 -0.81
CA ASP A 6 -30.66 1.80 -1.99
C ASP A 6 -29.78 2.65 -2.93
N GLU A 7 -30.04 3.97 -2.98
CA GLU A 7 -29.25 4.94 -3.75
C GLU A 7 -27.85 5.14 -3.15
N GLU A 8 -27.74 5.28 -1.82
CA GLU A 8 -26.45 5.37 -1.14
C GLU A 8 -25.64 4.08 -1.30
N ARG A 9 -26.30 2.92 -1.22
CA ARG A 9 -25.65 1.62 -1.43
C ARG A 9 -25.10 1.50 -2.85
N LYS A 10 -25.87 1.89 -3.86
CA LYS A 10 -25.41 1.90 -5.25
C LYS A 10 -24.23 2.85 -5.44
N LYS A 11 -24.29 4.05 -4.87
CA LYS A 11 -23.20 5.03 -4.90
C LYS A 11 -21.91 4.49 -4.28
N ILE A 12 -21.99 3.79 -3.15
CA ILE A 12 -20.80 3.17 -2.52
C ILE A 12 -20.20 2.08 -3.41
N LEU A 13 -21.04 1.23 -4.01
CA LEU A 13 -20.58 0.13 -4.87
C LEU A 13 -19.97 0.61 -6.19
N GLU A 14 -20.46 1.71 -6.76
CA GLU A 14 -19.94 2.30 -7.99
C GLU A 14 -18.76 3.24 -7.73
N SER A 15 -18.58 3.69 -6.50
CA SER A 15 -17.46 4.57 -6.15
C SER A 15 -16.11 3.83 -6.21
N PRO A 16 -15.07 4.44 -6.79
CA PRO A 16 -13.75 3.83 -6.82
C PRO A 16 -13.20 3.67 -5.40
N PRO A 17 -12.50 2.55 -5.09
CA PRO A 17 -12.01 2.25 -3.76
C PRO A 17 -10.71 3.02 -3.45
N ILE A 18 -10.80 4.35 -3.41
CA ILE A 18 -9.65 5.27 -3.26
C ILE A 18 -8.82 4.93 -2.02
N GLY A 19 -9.47 4.63 -0.89
CA GLY A 19 -8.77 4.25 0.34
C GLY A 19 -7.94 2.97 0.19
N THR A 20 -8.46 1.97 -0.52
CA THR A 20 -7.72 0.74 -0.84
C THR A 20 -6.51 1.05 -1.71
N TRP A 21 -6.66 1.91 -2.73
CA TRP A 21 -5.53 2.31 -3.58
C TRP A 21 -4.43 3.03 -2.81
N VAL A 22 -4.79 3.97 -1.94
CA VAL A 22 -3.82 4.68 -1.09
C VAL A 22 -3.06 3.69 -0.19
N LEU A 23 -3.76 2.74 0.42
CA LEU A 23 -3.14 1.72 1.27
C LEU A 23 -2.18 0.85 0.46
N MET A 24 -2.62 0.32 -0.68
CA MET A 24 -1.82 -0.56 -1.54
C MET A 24 -0.56 0.15 -2.05
N LEU A 25 -0.67 1.40 -2.49
CA LEU A 25 0.46 2.19 -2.96
C LEU A 25 1.43 2.52 -1.82
N SER A 26 0.91 2.85 -0.63
CA SER A 26 1.74 3.17 0.53
C SER A 26 2.55 1.95 0.99
N VAL A 27 1.88 0.80 1.13
CA VAL A 27 2.53 -0.45 1.54
C VAL A 27 3.50 -0.93 0.46
N GLY A 28 3.05 -1.01 -0.79
CA GLY A 28 3.88 -1.47 -1.90
C GLY A 28 5.11 -0.57 -2.11
N GLY A 29 4.91 0.75 -2.13
CA GLY A 29 6.00 1.72 -2.21
C GLY A 29 6.96 1.62 -1.03
N GLY A 30 6.43 1.49 0.19
CA GLY A 30 7.24 1.30 1.40
C GLY A 30 8.09 0.03 1.34
N MET A 31 7.55 -1.09 0.86
CA MET A 31 8.29 -2.34 0.69
C MET A 31 9.44 -2.19 -0.31
N VAL A 32 9.20 -1.53 -1.45
CA VAL A 32 10.24 -1.28 -2.46
C VAL A 32 11.33 -0.38 -1.88
N VAL A 33 10.97 0.70 -1.22
CA VAL A 33 11.94 1.63 -0.58
C VAL A 33 12.76 0.91 0.50
N ALA A 34 12.10 0.13 1.36
CA ALA A 34 12.79 -0.64 2.40
C ALA A 34 13.73 -1.68 1.79
N TRP A 35 13.30 -2.40 0.75
CA TRP A 35 14.13 -3.37 0.06
C TRP A 35 15.37 -2.72 -0.56
N LEU A 36 15.21 -1.60 -1.26
CA LEU A 36 16.33 -0.84 -1.84
C LEU A 36 17.30 -0.34 -0.76
N PHE A 37 16.76 0.20 0.34
CA PHE A 37 17.57 0.67 1.47
C PHE A 37 18.39 -0.48 2.08
N LEU A 38 17.76 -1.63 2.32
CA LEU A 38 18.46 -2.78 2.87
C LEU A 38 19.52 -3.29 1.89
N TYR A 39 19.19 -3.45 0.62
CA TYR A 39 20.11 -3.99 -0.38
C TYR A 39 21.32 -3.06 -0.61
N TYR A 40 21.08 -1.80 -0.97
CA TYR A 40 22.15 -0.87 -1.32
C TYR A 40 22.79 -0.19 -0.11
N GLY A 41 21.98 0.14 0.91
CA GLY A 41 22.45 0.86 2.10
C GLY A 41 23.11 -0.04 3.14
N VAL A 42 22.64 -1.28 3.30
CA VAL A 42 23.10 -2.17 4.38
C VAL A 42 23.91 -3.36 3.85
N PHE A 43 23.39 -4.13 2.89
CA PHE A 43 24.02 -5.37 2.46
C PHE A 43 25.27 -5.12 1.59
N LEU A 44 25.14 -4.32 0.53
CA LEU A 44 26.28 -4.03 -0.35
C LEU A 44 27.40 -3.25 0.34
N SER A 45 27.05 -2.32 1.25
CA SER A 45 28.03 -1.49 1.97
C SER A 45 28.92 -2.29 2.94
N ARG A 46 28.42 -3.42 3.46
CA ARG A 46 29.14 -4.26 4.42
C ARG A 46 29.99 -5.35 3.74
N GLY A 47 29.90 -5.51 2.41
CA GLY A 47 30.63 -6.51 1.64
C GLY A 47 30.14 -7.95 1.88
N MET A 48 30.65 -8.91 1.10
CA MET A 48 30.48 -10.34 1.39
C MET A 48 31.15 -10.67 2.72
N ILE A 49 30.37 -11.15 3.69
CA ILE A 49 30.93 -11.80 4.87
C ILE A 49 31.43 -13.17 4.40
N ASN A 50 32.74 -13.33 4.25
CA ASN A 50 33.41 -14.61 3.96
C ASN A 50 34.42 -14.91 5.07
#